data_AF-A0A7V3L093-F1
#
_entry.id   AF-A0A7V3L093-F1
#
_cell.length_a   1.000
_cell.length_b   1.000
_cell.length_c   1.000
_cell.angle_alpha   90.00
_cell.angle_beta   90.00
_cell.angle_gamma   90.00
#
_symmetry.space_group_name_H-M   'P 1'
#
loop_
_entity.id
_entity.type
_entity.pdbx_description
1 polymer ?
#
loop_
_entity_poly.entity_id
_entity_poly.type
_entity_poly.pdbx_seq_one_letter_code
_entity_poly.pdbx_strand_id
1 'polypeptide(L)'
;MLKQIEKEIKELQKELENLQKEKSILRLQPCGGDMELRKKEEALDQIDKKIETINTQVRELEKKRRELMSEAVKKGGYESPFG
;
A
#
# COMPACT_ATOMS: atom_id res chain seq x y z
N MET A 1 -15.53 7.76 7.75
CA MET A 1 -15.09 7.22 6.45
C MET A 1 -13.71 7.75 6.04
N LEU A 2 -13.50 9.05 5.79
CA LEU A 2 -12.17 9.58 5.43
C LEU A 2 -11.05 9.24 6.44
N LYS A 3 -11.30 9.44 7.75
CA LYS A 3 -10.35 9.07 8.81
C LYS A 3 -10.07 7.57 8.92
N GLN A 4 -10.99 6.72 8.47
CA GLN A 4 -10.80 5.26 8.44
C GLN A 4 -9.88 4.89 7.28
N ILE A 5 -10.10 5.47 6.10
CA ILE A 5 -9.25 5.27 4.92
C ILE A 5 -7.82 5.75 5.20
N GLU A 6 -7.65 6.89 5.85
CA GLU A 6 -6.31 7.36 6.25
C GLU A 6 -5.63 6.42 7.25
N LYS A 7 -6.40 5.79 8.14
CA LYS A 7 -5.87 4.81 9.09
C LYS A 7 -5.46 3.52 8.39
N GLU A 8 -6.29 3.01 7.47
CA GLU A 8 -5.98 1.85 6.63
C GLU A 8 -4.74 2.09 5.76
N ILE A 9 -4.62 3.25 5.12
CA ILE A 9 -3.42 3.61 4.35
C ILE A 9 -2.18 3.60 5.25
N LYS A 10 -2.29 4.14 6.47
CA LYS A 10 -1.18 4.18 7.42
C LYS A 10 -0.79 2.79 7.94
N GLU A 11 -1.76 1.90 8.13
CA GLU A 11 -1.52 0.49 8.48
C GLU A 11 -0.85 -0.26 7.32
N LEU A 12 -1.35 -0.11 6.09
CA LEU A 12 -0.76 -0.68 4.88
C LEU A 12 0.66 -0.17 4.62
N GLN A 13 0.92 1.11 4.86
CA GLN A 13 2.28 1.68 4.79
C GLN A 13 3.23 1.05 5.81
N LYS A 14 2.74 0.82 7.04
CA LYS A 14 3.53 0.16 8.09
C LYS A 14 3.80 -1.31 7.74
N GLU A 15 2.83 -1.99 7.15
CA GLU A 15 2.99 -3.35 6.64
C GLU A 15 4.01 -3.40 5.50
N LEU A 16 3.97 -2.44 4.57
CA LEU A 16 4.95 -2.31 3.50
C LEU A 16 6.37 -2.08 4.04
N GLU A 17 6.53 -1.23 5.05
CA GLU A 17 7.84 -0.98 5.69
C GLU A 17 8.38 -2.24 6.37
N ASN A 18 7.52 -3.02 7.03
CA ASN A 18 7.89 -4.32 7.61
C ASN A 18 8.32 -5.32 6.53
N LEU A 19 7.57 -5.44 5.44
CA LEU A 19 7.93 -6.30 4.31
C LEU A 19 9.26 -5.89 3.66
N GLN A 20 9.55 -4.59 3.56
CA GLN A 20 10.84 -4.12 3.06
C GLN A 20 12.00 -4.45 4.01
N LYS A 21 11.80 -4.37 5.32
CA LYS A 21 12.78 -4.83 6.31
C LYS A 21 13.01 -6.33 6.19
N GLU A 22 11.95 -7.11 6.10
CA GLU A 22 12.01 -8.56 5.93
C GLU A 22 12.76 -8.94 4.64
N LYS A 23 12.48 -8.26 3.52
CA LYS A 23 13.21 -8.39 2.25
C LYS A 23 14.70 -8.11 2.40
N SER A 24 15.05 -7.08 3.17
CA SER A 24 16.44 -6.66 3.39
C SER A 24 17.20 -7.68 4.23
N ILE A 25 16.56 -8.21 5.28
CA ILE A 25 17.12 -9.28 6.12
C ILE A 25 17.33 -10.56 5.29
N LEU A 26 16.30 -10.98 4.55
CA LEU A 26 16.39 -12.13 3.65
C LEU A 26 17.52 -11.96 2.64
N ARG A 27 17.68 -10.77 2.05
CA ARG A 27 18.78 -10.46 1.12
C ARG A 27 20.17 -10.60 1.76
N LEU A 28 20.33 -10.12 2.99
CA LEU A 28 21.60 -10.18 3.73
C LEU A 28 21.92 -11.57 4.28
N GLN A 29 20.93 -12.46 4.39
CA GLN A 29 21.12 -13.80 4.90
C GLN A 29 22.06 -14.61 3.97
N PRO A 30 23.18 -15.15 4.49
CA PRO A 30 24.05 -16.04 3.72
C PRO A 30 23.29 -17.32 3.37
N CYS A 31 23.53 -17.86 2.17
CA CYS A 31 22.91 -19.10 1.72
C CYS A 31 23.96 -20.22 1.77
N GLY A 32 23.62 -21.33 2.45
CA GLY A 32 24.52 -22.48 2.59
C GLY A 32 24.63 -23.36 1.34
N GLY A 33 23.73 -23.20 0.36
CA GLY A 33 23.74 -23.92 -0.91
C GLY A 33 22.57 -23.59 -1.84
N ASP A 34 22.49 -24.26 -3.00
CA ASP A 34 21.49 -24.03 -4.06
C ASP A 34 20.03 -24.15 -3.58
N MET A 35 19.74 -25.08 -2.67
CA MET A 35 18.37 -25.27 -2.18
C MET A 35 17.90 -24.10 -1.28
N GLU A 36 18.81 -23.53 -0.48
CA GLU A 36 18.52 -22.34 0.31
C GLU A 36 18.44 -21.09 -0.56
N LEU A 37 19.25 -21.01 -1.61
CA LEU A 37 19.18 -19.93 -2.60
C LEU A 37 17.79 -19.88 -3.26
N ARG A 38 17.29 -21.02 -3.76
CA ARG A 38 15.96 -21.10 -4.38
C ARG A 38 14.83 -20.74 -3.41
N LYS A 39 14.89 -21.23 -2.17
CA LYS A 39 13.90 -20.87 -1.14
C LYS A 39 13.92 -19.37 -0.83
N LYS A 40 15.10 -18.77 -0.79
CA LYS A 40 15.27 -17.33 -0.58
C LYS A 40 14.74 -16.53 -1.77
N GLU A 41 15.02 -16.95 -3.00
CA GLU A 41 14.48 -16.30 -4.20
C GLU A 41 12.95 -16.39 -4.24
N GLU A 42 12.38 -17.54 -3.91
CA GLU A 42 10.92 -17.73 -3.85
C GLU A 42 10.29 -16.87 -2.73
N ALA A 43 10.94 -16.79 -1.56
CA ALA A 43 10.50 -15.91 -0.49
C ALA A 43 10.57 -14.42 -0.88
N LEU A 44 11.62 -14.00 -1.59
CA LEU A 44 11.74 -12.64 -2.12
C LEU A 44 10.65 -12.33 -3.15
N ASP A 45 10.36 -13.26 -4.07
CA ASP A 45 9.29 -13.13 -5.05
C ASP A 45 7.91 -12.99 -4.39
N GLN A 46 7.65 -13.79 -3.34
CA GLN A 46 6.41 -13.65 -2.57
C GLN A 46 6.31 -12.30 -1.86
N ILE A 47 7.41 -11.78 -1.32
CA ILE A 47 7.43 -10.44 -0.70
C ILE A 47 7.16 -9.36 -1.75
N ASP A 48 7.76 -9.46 -2.94
CA ASP A 48 7.51 -8.51 -4.04
C ASP A 48 6.03 -8.52 -4.47
N LYS A 49 5.42 -9.70 -4.62
CA LYS A 49 3.98 -9.84 -4.92
C LYS A 49 3.08 -9.22 -3.86
N LYS A 50 3.43 -9.40 -2.58
CA LYS A 50 2.71 -8.76 -1.46
C LYS A 50 2.84 -7.24 -1.51
N ILE A 51 4.03 -6.71 -1.78
CA ILE A 51 4.27 -5.27 -1.94
C ILE A 51 3.45 -4.70 -3.10
N GLU A 52 3.37 -5.39 -4.24
CA GLU A 52 2.52 -4.97 -5.37
C GLU A 52 1.03 -4.96 -5.01
N THR A 53 0.58 -5.98 -4.27
CA THR A 53 -0.81 -6.05 -3.81
C THR A 53 -1.15 -4.89 -2.88
N ILE A 54 -0.29 -4.61 -1.89
CA ILE A 54 -0.46 -3.48 -0.96
C ILE A 54 -0.45 -2.14 -1.70
N ASN A 55 0.45 -1.94 -2.67
CA ASN A 55 0.47 -0.73 -3.48
C ASN A 55 -0.82 -0.53 -4.29
N THR A 56 -1.37 -1.62 -4.82
CA THR A 56 -2.66 -1.59 -5.54
C THR A 56 -3.80 -1.21 -4.60
N GLN A 57 -3.86 -1.82 -3.41
CA GLN A 57 -4.83 -1.49 -2.38
C GLN A 57 -4.73 -0.03 -1.92
N VAL A 58 -3.51 0.48 -1.70
CA VAL A 58 -3.29 1.89 -1.36
C VAL A 58 -3.79 2.80 -2.48
N ARG A 59 -3.49 2.50 -3.74
CA ARG A 59 -3.99 3.28 -4.89
C ARG A 59 -5.51 3.29 -4.96
N GLU A 60 -6.16 2.15 -4.72
CA GLU A 60 -7.62 2.06 -4.68
C GLU A 60 -8.22 2.85 -3.52
N LEU A 61 -7.62 2.77 -2.33
CA LEU A 61 -8.02 3.55 -1.16
C LEU A 61 -7.83 5.05 -1.38
N GLU A 62 -6.74 5.47 -2.02
CA GLU A 62 -6.51 6.87 -2.42
C GLU A 62 -7.48 7.34 -3.51
N LYS A 63 -7.88 6.45 -4.43
CA LYS A 63 -8.91 6.74 -5.42
C LYS A 63 -10.27 6.94 -4.75
N LYS A 64 -10.67 6.02 -3.86
CA LYS A 64 -11.87 6.14 -3.03
C LYS A 64 -11.84 7.42 -2.17
N ARG A 65 -10.68 7.78 -1.61
CA ARG A 65 -10.50 9.03 -0.86
C ARG A 65 -10.78 10.25 -1.75
N ARG A 66 -10.25 10.27 -2.98
CA ARG A 66 -10.49 11.34 -3.96
C ARG A 66 -11.94 11.41 -4.40
N GLU A 67 -12.59 10.27 -4.69
CA GLU A 67 -14.00 10.22 -5.06
C GLU A 67 -14.90 10.75 -3.94
N LEU A 68 -14.66 10.35 -2.70
CA LEU A 68 -15.38 10.86 -1.53
C LEU A 68 -15.16 12.36 -1.30
N MET A 69 -13.95 12.88 -1.57
CA MET A 69 -13.70 14.33 -1.53
C MET A 69 -14.41 15.06 -2.68
N SER A 70 -14.41 14.52 -3.90
CA SER A 70 -15.10 15.12 -5.04
C SER A 70 -16.63 15.09 -4.90
N GLU A 71 -17.21 14.06 -4.29
CA GLU A 71 -18.63 14.01 -3.93
C GLU A 71 -18.99 15.01 -2.82
N ALA A 72 -18.10 15.18 -1.83
CA ALA A 72 -18.29 16.20 -0.80
C ALA A 72 -18.27 17.62 -1.39
N VAL A 73 -17.39 17.89 -2.36
CA VAL A 73 -17.33 19.18 -3.07
C VAL A 73 -18.56 19.39 -3.96
N LYS A 74 -19.07 18.35 -4.63
CA LYS A 74 -20.31 18.46 -5.44
C LYS A 74 -21.57 18.69 -4.62
N LYS A 75 -21.65 18.21 -3.38
CA LYS A 75 -22.79 18.47 -2.46
C LYS A 75 -22.71 19.82 -1.75
N GLY A 76 -21.52 20.43 -1.66
CA GLY A 76 -21.34 21.80 -1.22
C GLY A 76 -21.61 22.77 -2.37
N GLY A 77 -22.83 22.76 -2.90
CA GLY A 77 -23.26 23.63 -3.99
C GLY A 77 -22.85 25.07 -3.72
N TYR A 78 -21.91 25.57 -4.52
CA TYR A 78 -21.57 26.98 -4.56
C TYR A 78 -22.76 27.70 -5.20
N GLU A 79 -23.67 28.22 -4.38
CA GLU A 79 -24.60 29.25 -4.81
C GLU A 79 -23.78 30.52 -5.04
N SER A 80 -23.48 30.80 -6.30
CA SER A 80 -22.83 32.05 -6.69
C SER A 80 -23.76 33.22 -6.34
N PRO A 81 -23.31 34.23 -5.57
CA PRO A 81 -24.15 35.34 -5.14
C PRO A 81 -24.41 36.39 -6.25
N PHE A 82 -24.22 36.03 -7.53
CA PHE A 82 -24.39 36.88 -8.70
C PHE A 82 -25.35 36.27 -9.74
N GLY A 83 -26.38 35.56 -9.28
CA GLY A 83 -27.47 35.03 -10.12
C GLY A 83 -28.65 36.00 -10.24
#